data_AF-A0A2V6J9R4-F1
#
_entry.id   AF-A0A2V6J9R4-F1
#
_cell.length_a   1.000
_cell.length_b   1.000
_cell.length_c   1.000
_cell.angle_alpha   90.00
_cell.angle_beta   90.00
_cell.angle_gamma   90.00
#
_symmetry.space_group_name_H-M   'P 1'
#
loop_
_entity.id
_entity.type
_entity.pdbx_description
1 polymer ?
#
loop_
_entity_poly.entity_id
_entity_poly.type
_entity_poly.pdbx_seq_one_letter_code
_entity_poly.pdbx_strand_id
1 'polypeptide(L)'
;MADDKRARFKQWLANGEACLHPLTFPQRELWETSLAPPAHVSNHICCVINVRGLISPEDCVASMQRVVNRQEVLRLSVLPGKNGPVQLIRTQREPVMRFRDIPSNSSAQAIEELALGIFYEPFDLVQGPLYRV
;
A
#
# COMPACT_ATOMS: atom_id res chain seq x y z
N MET A 1 1.36 21.08 -9.86
CA MET A 1 1.46 19.70 -9.30
C MET A 1 0.37 19.35 -8.29
N ALA A 2 -0.01 20.21 -7.33
CA ALA A 2 -1.09 19.90 -6.38
C ALA A 2 -2.52 20.01 -6.98
N ASP A 3 -2.75 20.98 -7.86
CA ASP A 3 -4.05 21.15 -8.55
C ASP A 3 -4.38 20.00 -9.50
N ASP A 4 -3.35 19.45 -10.15
CA ASP A 4 -3.47 18.29 -11.03
C ASP A 4 -3.92 17.02 -10.26
N LYS A 5 -3.37 16.79 -9.06
CA LYS A 5 -3.79 15.68 -8.19
C LYS A 5 -5.24 15.81 -7.73
N ARG A 6 -5.67 17.02 -7.36
CA ARG A 6 -7.06 17.30 -6.96
C ARG A 6 -8.03 17.12 -8.11
N ALA A 7 -7.65 17.56 -9.32
CA ALA A 7 -8.44 17.35 -10.53
C ALA A 7 -8.60 15.85 -10.83
N ARG A 8 -7.51 15.07 -10.76
CA ARG A 8 -7.53 13.62 -10.96
C ARG A 8 -8.43 12.90 -9.94
N PHE A 9 -8.36 13.26 -8.66
CA PHE A 9 -9.25 12.68 -7.64
C PHE A 9 -10.73 12.98 -7.92
N LYS A 10 -11.06 14.22 -8.29
CA LYS A 10 -12.42 14.60 -8.66
C LYS A 10 -12.91 13.81 -9.88
N GLN A 11 -12.05 13.60 -10.87
CA GLN A 11 -12.37 12.79 -12.05
C GLN A 11 -12.66 11.34 -11.69
N TRP A 12 -11.83 10.71 -10.84
CA TRP A 12 -12.08 9.35 -10.38
C TRP A 12 -13.43 9.21 -9.67
N LEU A 13 -13.78 10.18 -8.81
CA LEU A 13 -15.08 10.17 -8.13
C LEU A 13 -16.24 10.38 -9.12
N ALA A 14 -16.10 11.31 -10.07
CA ALA A 14 -17.11 11.60 -11.08
C ALA A 14 -17.37 10.41 -12.03
N ASN A 15 -16.32 9.66 -12.37
CA ASN A 15 -16.41 8.49 -13.25
C ASN A 15 -16.83 7.21 -12.50
N GLY A 16 -17.01 7.26 -11.18
CA GLY A 16 -17.25 6.06 -10.36
C GLY A 16 -16.03 5.13 -10.26
N GLU A 17 -14.84 5.62 -10.61
CA GLU A 17 -13.59 4.86 -10.51
C GLU A 17 -13.04 4.82 -9.07
N ALA A 18 -13.58 5.63 -8.17
CA ALA A 18 -13.30 5.57 -6.75
C ALA A 18 -14.52 5.99 -5.91
N CYS A 19 -14.53 5.55 -4.65
CA CYS A 19 -15.51 5.94 -3.65
C CYS A 19 -14.84 6.46 -2.37
N LEU A 20 -15.53 7.35 -1.66
CA LEU A 20 -15.10 7.87 -0.37
C LEU A 20 -15.86 7.21 0.76
N HIS A 21 -15.14 6.79 1.81
CA HIS A 21 -15.72 6.22 3.02
C HIS A 21 -15.13 6.89 4.27
N PRO A 22 -15.89 7.00 5.37
CA PRO A 22 -15.31 7.40 6.65
C PRO A 22 -14.28 6.36 7.10
N LEU A 23 -13.29 6.73 7.91
CA LEU A 23 -12.40 5.75 8.55
C LEU A 23 -13.21 4.73 9.37
N THR A 24 -12.79 3.47 9.29
CA THR A 24 -13.25 2.44 10.22
C THR A 24 -12.83 2.79 11.65
N PHE A 25 -13.46 2.17 12.65
CA PHE A 25 -13.10 2.40 14.04
C PHE A 25 -11.60 2.14 14.32
N PRO A 26 -10.99 1.01 13.91
CA PRO A 26 -9.55 0.79 14.13
C PRO A 26 -8.64 1.78 13.42
N GLN A 27 -8.98 2.21 12.19
CA GLN A 27 -8.20 3.23 11.47
C GLN A 27 -8.28 4.60 12.15
N ARG A 28 -9.42 4.91 12.78
CA ARG A 28 -9.61 6.15 13.53
C ARG A 28 -8.79 6.16 14.82
N GLU A 29 -8.77 5.05 15.56
CA GLU A 29 -7.91 4.92 16.75
C GLU A 29 -6.44 5.16 16.42
N LEU A 30 -5.97 4.64 15.28
CA LEU A 30 -4.61 4.91 14.79
C LEU A 30 -4.37 6.40 14.51
N TRP A 31 -5.41 7.15 14.17
CA TRP A 31 -5.33 8.57 13.80
C TRP A 31 -5.55 9.54 14.97
N GLU A 32 -6.38 9.16 15.93
CA GLU A 32 -6.83 10.02 17.03
C GLU A 32 -6.10 9.70 18.35
N THR A 33 -5.78 8.43 18.59
CA THR A 33 -5.29 7.94 19.90
C THR A 33 -3.79 7.66 19.88
N SER A 34 -3.22 7.38 18.71
CA SER A 34 -1.79 7.03 18.58
C SER A 34 -0.88 8.21 18.90
N LEU A 35 0.19 7.95 19.66
CA LEU A 35 1.27 8.92 19.90
C LEU A 35 2.17 9.11 18.67
N ALA A 36 2.16 8.16 17.73
CA ALA A 36 2.94 8.22 16.51
C ALA A 36 2.07 8.71 15.34
N PRO A 37 2.59 9.56 14.44
CA PRO A 37 1.88 9.96 13.25
C PRO A 37 1.40 8.75 12.44
N PRO A 38 0.25 8.80 11.75
CA PRO A 38 -0.28 7.66 10.98
C PRO A 38 0.70 7.10 9.95
N ALA A 39 1.50 7.96 9.31
CA ALA A 39 2.50 7.58 8.32
C ALA A 39 3.83 7.09 8.94
N HIS A 40 3.93 7.02 10.26
CA HIS A 40 5.13 6.57 10.95
C HIS A 40 5.32 5.06 10.82
N VAL A 41 6.59 4.64 10.74
CA VAL A 41 6.99 3.23 10.51
C VAL A 41 6.52 2.26 11.60
N SER A 42 6.18 2.75 12.79
CA SER A 42 5.58 1.94 13.87
C SER A 42 4.22 1.36 13.50
N ASN A 43 3.56 1.91 12.48
CA ASN A 43 2.28 1.41 11.95
C ASN A 43 2.48 0.45 10.76
N HIS A 44 3.72 0.14 10.39
CA HIS A 44 4.00 -0.84 9.33
C HIS A 44 3.95 -2.26 9.89
N ILE A 45 3.49 -3.20 9.06
CA ILE A 45 3.60 -4.63 9.30
C ILE A 45 4.33 -5.22 8.10
N CYS A 46 5.31 -6.09 8.35
CA CYS A 46 6.07 -6.77 7.31
C CYS A 46 6.20 -8.25 7.66
N CYS A 47 6.16 -9.09 6.62
CA CYS A 47 6.48 -10.50 6.73
C CYS A 47 7.33 -10.91 5.52
N VAL A 48 8.18 -11.91 5.72
CA VAL A 48 8.99 -12.50 4.65
C VAL A 48 8.48 -13.91 4.37
N ILE A 49 8.16 -14.19 3.11
CA ILE A 49 7.66 -15.49 2.66
C ILE A 49 8.73 -16.13 1.78
N ASN A 50 9.21 -17.31 2.17
CA ASN A 50 10.14 -18.09 1.37
C ASN A 50 9.37 -19.12 0.53
N VAL A 51 9.34 -18.93 -0.78
CA VAL A 51 8.70 -19.85 -1.73
C VAL A 51 9.76 -20.73 -2.37
N ARG A 52 9.59 -22.05 -2.29
CA ARG A 52 10.47 -23.02 -2.93
C ARG A 52 9.77 -23.62 -4.15
N GLY A 53 10.33 -23.39 -5.32
CA GLY A 53 9.79 -23.88 -6.59
C GLY A 53 10.04 -22.90 -7.72
N LEU A 54 9.47 -23.20 -8.88
CA LEU A 54 9.50 -22.31 -10.03
C LEU A 54 8.38 -21.26 -9.88
N ILE A 55 8.76 -19.99 -9.86
CA ILE A 55 7.85 -18.85 -9.88
C ILE A 55 8.41 -17.88 -10.92
N SER A 56 7.56 -17.33 -11.79
CA SER A 56 7.96 -16.25 -12.69
C SER A 56 7.46 -14.90 -12.17
N PRO A 57 8.14 -13.79 -12.50
CA PRO A 57 7.63 -12.46 -12.22
C PRO A 57 6.24 -12.21 -12.81
N GLU A 58 5.95 -12.71 -14.01
CA GLU A 58 4.63 -12.54 -14.64
C GLU A 58 3.52 -13.22 -13.84
N ASP A 59 3.74 -14.46 -13.41
CA ASP A 59 2.77 -15.21 -12.61
C ASP A 59 2.53 -14.56 -11.25
N CYS A 60 3.57 -13.97 -10.65
CA CYS A 60 3.47 -13.23 -9.39
C CYS A 60 2.60 -11.98 -9.55
N VAL A 61 2.87 -11.17 -10.57
CA VAL A 61 2.09 -9.96 -10.86
C VAL A 61 0.63 -10.32 -11.15
N ALA A 62 0.38 -11.32 -11.98
CA ALA A 62 -0.98 -11.77 -12.30
C ALA A 62 -1.73 -12.29 -11.06
N SER A 63 -1.05 -13.03 -10.19
CA SER A 63 -1.62 -13.51 -8.93
C SER A 63 -1.93 -12.36 -7.98
N MET A 64 -1.01 -11.41 -7.83
CA MET A 64 -1.22 -10.22 -6.99
C MET A 64 -2.36 -9.36 -7.54
N GLN A 65 -2.46 -9.19 -8.86
CA GLN A 65 -3.57 -8.45 -9.49
C GLN A 65 -4.93 -9.06 -9.12
N ARG A 66 -5.06 -10.40 -9.07
CA ARG A 66 -6.30 -11.07 -8.65
C ARG A 66 -6.65 -10.73 -7.20
N VAL A 67 -5.67 -10.73 -6.31
CA VAL A 67 -5.87 -10.37 -4.89
C VAL A 67 -6.22 -8.89 -4.77
N VAL A 68 -5.48 -8.02 -5.44
CA VAL A 68 -5.74 -6.59 -5.49
C VAL A 68 -7.11 -6.29 -6.05
N ASN A 69 -7.64 -7.05 -7.02
CA ASN A 69 -8.99 -6.90 -7.57
C ASN A 69 -10.08 -7.40 -6.62
N ARG A 70 -9.79 -8.40 -5.79
CA ARG A 70 -10.75 -8.92 -4.81
C ARG A 70 -10.82 -8.09 -3.52
N GLN A 71 -9.70 -7.51 -3.08
CA GLN A 71 -9.57 -6.89 -1.77
C GLN A 71 -9.47 -5.35 -1.87
N GLU A 72 -10.52 -4.66 -1.43
CA GLU A 72 -10.60 -3.20 -1.45
C GLU A 72 -9.49 -2.51 -0.64
N VAL A 73 -9.08 -3.11 0.47
CA VAL A 73 -8.03 -2.56 1.35
C VAL A 73 -6.70 -2.36 0.63
N LEU A 74 -6.41 -3.15 -0.42
CA LEU A 74 -5.18 -3.00 -1.22
C LEU A 74 -5.28 -1.87 -2.25
N ARG A 75 -6.48 -1.34 -2.50
CA ARG A 75 -6.72 -0.21 -3.42
C ARG A 75 -6.99 1.09 -2.67
N LEU A 76 -6.83 1.07 -1.36
CA LEU A 76 -7.13 2.17 -0.46
C LEU A 76 -5.98 3.21 -0.43
N SER A 77 -6.39 4.47 -0.33
CA SER A 77 -5.58 5.60 0.13
C SER A 77 -6.35 6.33 1.24
N VAL A 78 -5.65 7.12 2.06
CA VAL A 78 -6.26 8.01 3.06
C VAL A 78 -6.01 9.46 2.66
N LEU A 79 -7.08 10.21 2.49
CA LEU A 79 -7.04 11.62 2.09
C LEU A 79 -7.35 12.54 3.27
N PRO A 80 -6.73 13.72 3.35
CA PRO A 80 -7.20 14.75 4.27
C PRO A 80 -8.61 15.22 3.86
N GLY A 81 -9.53 15.28 4.82
CA GLY A 81 -10.89 15.78 4.65
C GLY A 81 -11.19 16.93 5.62
N LYS A 82 -12.30 17.65 5.37
CA LYS A 82 -12.71 18.80 6.21
C LYS A 82 -12.95 18.42 7.68
N ASN A 83 -13.50 17.23 7.91
CA ASN A 83 -13.89 16.74 9.23
C ASN A 83 -12.94 15.63 9.72
N GLY A 84 -11.69 15.64 9.23
CA GLY A 84 -10.73 14.56 9.45
C GLY A 84 -10.48 13.72 8.19
N PRO A 85 -9.56 12.74 8.28
CA PRO A 85 -9.19 11.87 7.18
C PRO A 85 -10.37 11.02 6.68
N VAL A 86 -10.34 10.70 5.39
CA VAL A 86 -11.32 9.81 4.73
C VAL A 86 -10.60 8.74 3.90
N GLN A 87 -11.21 7.57 3.80
CA GLN A 87 -10.74 6.51 2.91
C GLN A 87 -11.15 6.85 1.46
N LEU A 88 -10.22 6.75 0.53
CA LEU A 88 -10.49 6.70 -0.91
C LEU A 88 -10.19 5.28 -1.38
N ILE A 89 -11.21 4.58 -1.87
CA ILE A 89 -11.06 3.22 -2.40
C ILE A 89 -11.23 3.29 -3.92
N ARG A 90 -10.19 2.89 -4.67
CA ARG A 90 -10.29 2.79 -6.13
C ARG A 90 -10.96 1.47 -6.53
N THR A 91 -11.75 1.51 -7.60
CA THR A 91 -12.37 0.31 -8.21
C THR A 91 -11.32 -0.63 -8.78
N GLN A 92 -10.28 -0.08 -9.41
CA GLN A 92 -9.16 -0.82 -9.99
C GLN A 92 -7.83 -0.16 -9.63
N ARG A 93 -6.80 -1.00 -9.49
CA ARG A 93 -5.41 -0.58 -9.28
C ARG A 93 -4.48 -1.68 -9.74
N GLU A 94 -3.43 -1.31 -10.45
CA GLU A 94 -2.33 -2.22 -10.77
C GLU A 94 -1.51 -2.55 -9.50
N PRO A 95 -1.07 -3.79 -9.31
CA PRO A 95 -0.22 -4.14 -8.19
C PRO A 95 1.14 -3.48 -8.31
N VAL A 96 1.65 -3.00 -7.18
CA VAL A 96 3.06 -2.55 -7.10
C VAL A 96 3.88 -3.73 -6.60
N MET A 97 4.70 -4.30 -7.48
CA MET A 97 5.69 -5.34 -7.15
C MET A 97 7.08 -4.92 -7.63
N ARG A 98 8.12 -5.15 -6.82
CA ARG A 98 9.52 -4.92 -7.20
C ARG A 98 10.29 -6.23 -7.16
N PHE A 99 10.83 -6.65 -8.30
CA PHE A 99 11.67 -7.83 -8.39
C PHE A 99 13.14 -7.46 -8.23
N ARG A 100 13.87 -8.31 -7.52
CA ARG A 100 15.32 -8.17 -7.33
C ARG A 100 15.96 -9.55 -7.35
N ASP A 101 16.95 -9.71 -8.21
CA ASP A 101 17.78 -10.91 -8.19
C ASP A 101 18.74 -10.83 -7.00
N ILE A 102 18.68 -11.84 -6.15
CA ILE A 102 19.55 -11.98 -4.98
C ILE A 102 20.52 -13.13 -5.28
N PRO A 103 21.84 -12.92 -5.14
CA PRO A 103 22.81 -13.99 -5.29
C PRO A 103 22.50 -15.19 -4.41
N SER A 104 22.64 -16.40 -4.94
CA SER A 104 22.33 -17.63 -4.21
C SER A 104 23.21 -17.87 -2.97
N ASN A 105 24.34 -17.16 -2.87
CA ASN A 105 25.25 -17.19 -1.74
C ASN A 105 25.03 -16.03 -0.73
N SER A 106 23.97 -15.23 -0.90
CA SER A 106 23.63 -14.20 0.08
C SER A 106 23.30 -14.81 1.45
N SER A 107 23.80 -14.18 2.50
CA SER A 107 23.52 -14.60 3.87
C SER A 107 22.08 -14.29 4.26
N ALA A 108 21.55 -15.01 5.27
CA ALA A 108 20.25 -14.68 5.85
C ALA A 108 20.20 -13.23 6.37
N GLN A 109 21.31 -12.74 6.92
CA GLN A 109 21.44 -11.35 7.37
C GLN A 109 21.29 -10.34 6.23
N ALA A 110 21.86 -10.60 5.04
CA ALA A 110 21.70 -9.71 3.89
C ALA A 110 20.24 -9.61 3.42
N ILE A 111 19.49 -10.71 3.51
CA ILE A 111 18.05 -10.74 3.21
C ILE A 111 17.27 -9.97 4.27
N GLU A 112 17.64 -10.11 5.55
CA GLU A 112 17.02 -9.37 6.65
C GLU A 112 17.26 -7.86 6.57
N GLU A 113 18.49 -7.43 6.29
CA GLU A 113 18.83 -6.02 6.08
C GLU A 113 18.03 -5.41 4.92
N LEU A 114 17.86 -6.17 3.83
CA LEU A 114 17.01 -5.78 2.73
C LEU A 114 15.54 -5.60 3.17
N ALA A 115 14.99 -6.58 3.90
CA ALA A 115 13.62 -6.52 4.39
C ALA A 115 13.40 -5.34 5.35
N LEU A 116 14.37 -5.07 6.24
CA LEU A 116 14.35 -3.92 7.14
C LEU A 116 14.40 -2.59 6.36
N GLY A 117 15.21 -2.50 5.31
CA GLY A 117 15.24 -1.33 4.44
C GLY A 117 13.88 -1.03 3.81
N ILE A 118 13.16 -2.06 3.36
CA ILE A 118 11.79 -1.93 2.83
C ILE A 118 10.82 -1.54 3.94
N PHE A 119 10.94 -2.14 5.13
CA PHE A 119 10.10 -1.85 6.29
C PHE A 119 10.19 -0.38 6.72
N TYR A 120 11.38 0.22 6.71
CA TYR A 120 11.55 1.62 7.12
C TYR A 120 11.19 2.64 6.03
N GLU A 121 10.88 2.23 4.80
CA GLU A 121 10.43 3.14 3.74
C GLU A 121 9.00 3.66 4.07
N PRO A 122 8.80 4.97 4.32
CA PRO A 122 7.49 5.50 4.70
C PRO A 122 6.46 5.35 3.58
N PHE A 123 5.20 5.10 3.91
CA PHE A 123 4.12 5.12 2.92
C PHE A 123 3.58 6.54 2.69
N ASP A 124 3.35 6.92 1.43
CA ASP A 124 2.52 8.08 1.10
C ASP A 124 1.04 7.66 1.22
N LEU A 125 0.41 8.03 2.32
CA LEU A 125 -0.99 7.65 2.61
C LEU A 125 -1.97 8.20 1.56
N VAL A 126 -1.64 9.28 0.86
CA VAL A 126 -2.50 9.94 -0.13
C VAL A 126 -2.38 9.26 -1.50
N GLN A 127 -1.15 8.97 -1.95
CA GLN A 127 -0.95 8.31 -3.24
C GLN A 127 -1.22 6.81 -3.15
N GLY A 128 -0.81 6.16 -2.06
CA GLY A 128 -0.76 4.70 -1.95
C GLY A 128 0.08 4.03 -3.05
N PRO A 129 -0.02 2.69 -3.22
CA PRO A 129 -0.79 1.79 -2.36
C PRO A 129 -0.14 1.68 -0.98
N LEU A 130 -0.90 1.23 0.01
CA LEU A 130 -0.40 1.06 1.38
C LEU A 130 0.15 -0.35 1.62
N TYR A 131 0.82 -0.88 0.60
CA TYR A 131 1.56 -2.15 0.64
C TYR A 131 2.72 -2.11 -0.34
N ARG A 132 3.72 -2.97 -0.13
CA ARG A 132 4.84 -3.23 -1.04
C ARG A 132 5.08 -4.73 -1.07
N VAL A 133 5.35 -5.29 -2.25
CA VAL A 133 5.75 -6.68 -2.44
C VAL A 133 6.99 -6.72 -3.33
#